data_AF-A0A6P3W9L4-F1
#
_entry.id   AF-A0A6P3W9L4-F1
#
_cell.length_a   1.000
_cell.length_b   1.000
_cell.length_c   1.000
_cell.angle_alpha   90.00
_cell.angle_beta   90.00
_cell.angle_gamma   90.00
#
_symmetry.space_group_name_H-M   'P 1'
#
loop_
_entity.id
_entity.type
_entity.pdbx_description
1 polymer ?
#
loop_
_entity_poly.entity_id
_entity_poly.type
_entity_poly.pdbx_seq_one_letter_code
_entity_poly.pdbx_strand_id
1 'polypeptide(L)'
;MASGGPSPREGRKRKKKSDGSLRGKSGNDESQVQADIDTLTSSGHSALKRGDCAEALICFKKAYKAAVEIKETKVHRACAFNLGAAYVEAGKPQKGLEFLRKAQPGERRERVADLQYNLGVAHEALGDQAQAAGHYLQAAQLYRSQGDGSSEGDTCMKLARCHLRMKDCSHAAQVFQRAAESYRVAGRLDSAAVALKEATTHMLQCDSFSSEDIITMLSECLELSVSITDQHILGKLYNELGLSFSQLKLFAEASECYEQALPLVRPKPRRLAVVLQNLGAVHNTLGQYQQALDFHREAAALHGSQGSRRAQGRCFSNLGFAHSQIGELEEAGESYLHALQAFKDTEDHMGQWQACEGLGEIRLQLRDPDKATVYYKQALGVLSKCKDSDGSVQERLVNRLSEALQLRLSLQQRAPAARRANQDRNFYRQPRRVPDMNGGEPYQGRPLRKNQLNDHKAENGFLVGAAASSSGADGEQRPHGETVMLHTQSNSNPGAPHTQQPDYLSMLPEANRQGHTCGHTHT
;
A
#
# COMPACT_ATOMS: atom_id res chain seq x y z
N MET A 1 67.69 -54.71 54.14
CA MET A 1 66.36 -54.97 53.58
C MET A 1 66.51 -54.98 52.06
N ALA A 2 66.13 -55.97 51.26
CA ALA A 2 65.69 -57.34 51.46
C ALA A 2 66.13 -58.10 50.18
N SER A 3 66.53 -59.36 50.34
CA SER A 3 67.04 -60.24 49.29
C SER A 3 65.95 -61.21 48.80
N GLY A 4 66.04 -61.61 47.52
CA GLY A 4 65.69 -62.96 47.07
C GLY A 4 64.36 -63.17 46.33
N GLY A 5 64.46 -63.51 45.03
CA GLY A 5 63.67 -64.61 44.45
C GLY A 5 64.53 -65.89 44.44
N PRO A 6 64.00 -67.12 44.20
CA PRO A 6 63.10 -67.47 43.09
C PRO A 6 61.97 -68.52 43.37
N SER A 7 61.14 -68.74 42.34
CA SER A 7 60.00 -69.68 42.07
C SER A 7 60.28 -71.21 42.20
N PRO A 8 59.40 -72.22 41.90
CA PRO A 8 57.92 -72.47 42.00
C PRO A 8 57.53 -73.82 42.69
N ARG A 9 56.22 -74.08 42.97
CA ARG A 9 55.44 -75.29 42.49
C ARG A 9 54.07 -75.53 43.15
N GLU A 10 53.16 -76.00 42.28
CA GLU A 10 52.03 -76.94 42.49
C GLU A 10 50.73 -76.52 43.21
N GLY A 11 49.77 -76.05 42.39
CA GLY A 11 48.52 -76.78 42.11
C GLY A 11 47.59 -77.19 43.25
N ARG A 12 46.46 -76.48 43.38
CA ARG A 12 45.16 -77.10 43.74
C ARG A 12 43.99 -76.34 43.13
N LYS A 13 43.33 -77.00 42.17
CA LYS A 13 42.05 -76.60 41.58
C LYS A 13 40.99 -76.48 42.70
N ARG A 14 40.36 -75.32 42.85
CA ARG A 14 39.00 -75.21 43.41
C ARG A 14 38.11 -74.49 42.40
N LYS A 15 37.18 -75.27 41.83
CA LYS A 15 36.04 -74.83 41.02
C LYS A 15 34.96 -74.25 41.94
N LYS A 16 34.15 -73.34 41.37
CA LYS A 16 32.86 -72.76 41.84
C LYS A 16 33.02 -71.54 42.77
N LYS A 17 32.36 -70.39 42.54
CA LYS A 17 31.12 -70.07 41.80
C LYS A 17 31.29 -68.77 40.99
N SER A 18 30.63 -68.74 39.85
CA SER A 18 30.32 -67.57 39.04
C SER A 18 29.45 -66.58 39.81
N ASP A 19 29.98 -65.40 40.12
CA ASP A 19 29.15 -64.20 40.22
C ASP A 19 29.22 -63.51 38.85
N GLY A 20 28.12 -63.66 38.10
CA GLY A 20 27.89 -62.90 36.89
C GLY A 20 27.75 -61.44 37.24
N SER A 21 28.81 -60.67 36.99
CA SER A 21 28.76 -59.21 36.99
C SER A 21 27.86 -58.73 35.85
N LEU A 22 26.56 -58.58 36.15
CA LEU A 22 25.62 -57.78 35.39
C LEU A 22 25.99 -56.30 35.58
N ARG A 23 27.04 -55.84 34.88
CA ARG A 23 27.42 -54.42 34.93
C ARG A 23 28.02 -53.89 33.62
N GLY A 24 27.48 -54.38 32.49
CA GLY A 24 27.91 -53.95 31.15
C GLY A 24 26.81 -53.83 30.10
N LYS A 25 25.52 -53.97 30.43
CA LYS A 25 24.42 -53.89 29.44
C LYS A 25 23.70 -52.54 29.39
N SER A 26 23.51 -51.84 30.51
CA SER A 26 22.71 -50.61 30.55
C SER A 26 23.34 -49.41 29.83
N GLY A 27 24.67 -49.28 29.85
CA GLY A 27 25.35 -48.17 29.18
C GLY A 27 25.40 -48.28 27.65
N ASN A 28 25.29 -49.50 27.12
CA ASN A 28 25.29 -49.75 25.68
C ASN A 28 23.91 -49.49 25.07
N ASP A 29 22.84 -49.81 25.81
CA ASP A 29 21.47 -49.55 25.39
C ASP A 29 21.13 -48.04 25.44
N GLU A 30 21.52 -47.31 26.49
CA GLU A 30 21.31 -45.85 26.55
C GLU A 30 22.06 -45.09 25.45
N SER A 31 23.30 -45.51 25.13
CA SER A 31 24.07 -44.91 24.04
C SER A 31 23.46 -45.19 22.67
N GLN A 32 22.85 -46.36 22.47
CA GLN A 32 22.16 -46.69 21.23
C GLN A 32 20.87 -45.88 21.08
N VAL A 33 20.07 -45.75 22.14
CA VAL A 33 18.84 -44.92 22.12
C VAL A 33 19.18 -43.46 21.85
N GLN A 34 20.28 -42.94 22.39
CA GLN A 34 20.74 -41.58 22.09
C GLN A 34 21.11 -41.40 20.60
N ALA A 35 21.84 -42.36 20.02
CA ALA A 35 22.18 -42.32 18.59
C ALA A 35 20.93 -42.39 17.69
N ASP A 36 19.92 -43.16 18.11
CA ASP A 36 18.64 -43.25 17.40
C ASP A 36 17.86 -41.92 17.48
N ILE A 37 17.85 -41.27 18.65
CA ILE A 37 17.25 -39.93 18.84
C ILE A 37 17.92 -38.90 17.92
N ASP A 38 19.25 -38.90 17.86
CA ASP A 38 20.01 -37.96 17.03
C ASP A 38 19.73 -38.18 15.54
N THR A 39 19.63 -39.44 15.12
CA THR A 39 19.27 -39.83 13.75
C THR A 39 17.85 -39.40 13.38
N LEU A 40 16.89 -39.64 14.27
CA LEU A 40 15.49 -39.24 14.08
C LEU A 40 15.33 -37.72 14.05
N THR A 41 16.02 -37.01 14.93
CA THR A 41 16.02 -35.54 15.00
C THR A 41 16.61 -34.94 13.72
N SER A 42 17.74 -35.49 13.24
CA SER A 42 18.37 -35.08 11.98
C SER A 42 17.49 -35.34 10.76
N SER A 43 16.78 -36.47 10.74
CA SER A 43 15.80 -36.81 9.71
C SER A 43 14.62 -35.84 9.73
N GLY A 44 14.13 -35.48 10.93
CA GLY A 44 13.06 -34.49 11.10
C GLY A 44 13.44 -33.10 10.58
N HIS A 45 14.65 -32.61 10.90
CA HIS A 45 15.14 -31.34 10.35
C HIS A 45 15.30 -31.39 8.82
N SER A 46 15.79 -32.52 8.30
CA SER A 46 15.88 -32.73 6.85
C SER A 46 14.50 -32.69 6.18
N ALA A 47 13.47 -33.25 6.82
CA ALA A 47 12.09 -33.20 6.34
C ALA A 47 11.52 -31.76 6.37
N LEU A 48 11.74 -31.00 7.45
CA LEU A 48 11.34 -29.59 7.51
C LEU A 48 12.00 -28.75 6.41
N LYS A 49 13.30 -28.98 6.14
CA LYS A 49 14.00 -28.30 5.03
C LYS A 49 13.38 -28.58 3.66
N ARG A 50 12.76 -29.76 3.48
CA ARG A 50 12.01 -30.11 2.26
C ARG A 50 10.56 -29.60 2.27
N GLY A 51 10.10 -29.00 3.36
CA GLY A 51 8.70 -28.59 3.55
C GLY A 51 7.75 -29.73 3.92
N ASP A 52 8.26 -30.93 4.23
CA ASP A 52 7.42 -32.06 4.64
C ASP A 52 7.20 -32.05 6.16
N CYS A 53 6.21 -31.25 6.58
CA CYS A 53 5.83 -31.16 7.98
C CYS A 53 5.26 -32.49 8.53
N ALA A 54 4.69 -33.34 7.68
CA ALA A 54 4.11 -34.61 8.13
C ALA A 54 5.20 -35.62 8.50
N GLU A 55 6.20 -35.78 7.63
CA GLU A 55 7.37 -36.61 7.89
C GLU A 55 8.16 -36.08 9.09
N ALA A 56 8.40 -34.77 9.17
CA ALA A 56 9.06 -34.14 10.31
C ALA A 56 8.37 -34.47 11.63
N LEU A 57 7.04 -34.34 11.70
CA LEU A 57 6.27 -34.70 12.88
C LEU A 57 6.40 -36.18 13.25
N ILE A 58 6.45 -37.10 12.27
CA ILE A 58 6.65 -38.53 12.54
C ILE A 58 8.02 -38.76 13.18
N CYS A 59 9.08 -38.18 12.60
CA CYS A 59 10.44 -38.27 13.11
C CYS A 59 10.56 -37.71 14.53
N PHE A 60 10.09 -36.49 14.77
CA PHE A 60 10.18 -35.85 16.09
C PHE A 60 9.30 -36.54 17.14
N LYS A 61 8.15 -37.09 16.77
CA LYS A 61 7.34 -37.92 17.70
C LYS A 61 8.08 -39.17 18.13
N LYS A 62 8.77 -39.85 17.21
CA LYS A 62 9.56 -41.04 17.52
C LYS A 62 10.75 -40.67 18.42
N ALA A 63 11.47 -39.60 18.09
CA ALA A 63 12.58 -39.08 18.90
C ALA A 63 12.12 -38.71 20.32
N TYR A 64 10.99 -38.00 20.44
CA TYR A 64 10.43 -37.63 21.75
C TYR A 64 10.04 -38.85 22.58
N LYS A 65 9.45 -39.89 21.98
CA LYS A 65 9.13 -41.14 22.69
C LYS A 65 10.39 -41.85 23.20
N ALA A 66 11.41 -41.98 22.36
CA ALA A 66 12.70 -42.55 22.77
C ALA A 66 13.36 -41.72 23.88
N ALA A 67 13.26 -40.39 23.82
CA ALA A 67 13.82 -39.50 24.84
C ALA A 67 13.13 -39.60 26.21
N VAL A 68 11.88 -40.07 26.29
CA VAL A 68 11.20 -40.34 27.57
C VAL A 68 11.80 -41.57 28.28
N GLU A 69 12.38 -42.50 27.53
CA GLU A 69 13.00 -43.71 28.07
C GLU A 69 14.38 -43.42 28.68
N ILE A 70 15.05 -42.37 28.21
CA ILE A 70 16.32 -41.87 28.78
C ILE A 70 16.00 -40.95 29.96
N LYS A 71 16.60 -41.17 31.12
CA LYS A 71 16.42 -40.32 32.32
C LYS A 71 17.07 -38.92 32.21
N GLU A 72 17.60 -38.56 31.04
CA GLU A 72 18.29 -37.29 30.82
C GLU A 72 17.29 -36.18 30.48
N THR A 73 17.15 -35.22 31.41
CA THR A 73 16.19 -34.12 31.28
C THR A 73 16.50 -33.18 30.12
N LYS A 74 17.76 -33.05 29.70
CA LYS A 74 18.18 -32.18 28.60
C LYS A 74 17.70 -32.71 27.24
N VAL A 75 17.93 -33.99 26.96
CA VAL A 75 17.52 -34.65 25.71
C VAL A 75 15.99 -34.66 25.57
N HIS A 76 15.29 -34.94 26.67
CA HIS A 76 13.82 -34.86 26.70
C HIS A 76 13.30 -33.45 26.38
N ARG A 77 13.91 -32.40 26.94
CA ARG A 77 13.54 -31.00 26.61
C ARG A 77 13.85 -30.63 25.17
N ALA A 78 15.00 -31.04 24.64
CA ALA A 78 15.37 -30.78 23.25
C ALA A 78 14.40 -31.45 22.27
N CYS A 79 14.00 -32.70 22.53
CA CYS A 79 13.00 -33.39 21.73
C CYS A 79 11.61 -32.75 21.86
N ALA A 80 11.24 -32.28 23.05
CA ALA A 80 9.99 -31.54 23.24
C ALA A 80 9.98 -30.23 22.45
N PHE A 81 11.10 -29.50 22.44
CA PHE A 81 11.27 -28.28 21.67
C PHE A 81 11.08 -28.52 20.16
N ASN A 82 11.82 -29.47 19.59
CA ASN A 82 11.74 -29.78 18.16
C ASN A 82 10.34 -30.24 17.74
N LEU A 83 9.70 -31.09 18.56
CA LEU A 83 8.34 -31.55 18.32
C LEU A 83 7.32 -30.41 18.43
N GLY A 84 7.50 -29.51 19.40
CA GLY A 84 6.67 -28.33 19.60
C GLY A 84 6.73 -27.39 18.40
N ALA A 85 7.93 -27.01 17.96
CA ALA A 85 8.14 -26.19 16.77
C ALA A 85 7.53 -26.83 15.51
N ALA A 86 7.76 -28.13 15.29
CA ALA A 86 7.18 -28.84 14.15
C ALA A 86 5.64 -28.87 14.16
N TYR A 87 5.00 -28.89 15.33
CA TYR A 87 3.54 -28.77 15.41
C TYR A 87 3.03 -27.38 15.05
N VAL A 88 3.75 -26.32 15.45
CA VAL A 88 3.40 -24.94 15.08
C VAL A 88 3.48 -24.79 13.56
N GLU A 89 4.59 -25.21 12.95
CA GLU A 89 4.79 -25.20 11.49
C GLU A 89 3.75 -26.05 10.74
N ALA A 90 3.29 -27.15 11.34
CA ALA A 90 2.22 -27.97 10.77
C ALA A 90 0.80 -27.40 10.98
N GLY A 91 0.67 -26.14 11.41
CA GLY A 91 -0.62 -25.48 11.62
C GLY A 91 -1.40 -25.99 12.85
N LYS A 92 -0.70 -26.56 13.84
CA LYS A 92 -1.30 -27.08 15.10
C LYS A 92 -0.71 -26.35 16.31
N PRO A 93 -0.89 -25.03 16.41
CA PRO A 93 -0.18 -24.20 17.38
C PRO A 93 -0.51 -24.52 18.85
N GLN A 94 -1.74 -24.93 19.19
CA GLN A 94 -2.08 -25.35 20.56
C GLN A 94 -1.25 -26.55 21.01
N LYS A 95 -1.13 -27.58 20.15
CA LYS A 95 -0.29 -28.76 20.45
C LYS A 95 1.18 -28.38 20.50
N GLY A 96 1.63 -27.52 19.59
CA GLY A 96 2.99 -27.01 19.61
C GLY A 96 3.34 -26.36 20.94
N LEU A 97 2.45 -25.50 21.44
CA LEU A 97 2.60 -24.79 22.71
C LEU A 97 2.66 -25.73 23.93
N GLU A 98 1.88 -26.82 23.94
CA GLU A 98 1.98 -27.85 24.98
C GLU A 98 3.39 -28.47 25.06
N PHE A 99 4.01 -28.76 23.92
CA PHE A 99 5.35 -29.34 23.87
C PHE A 99 6.45 -28.30 24.13
N LEU A 100 6.30 -27.07 23.62
CA LEU A 100 7.24 -25.98 23.90
C LEU A 100 7.30 -25.64 25.40
N ARG A 101 6.16 -25.68 26.12
CA ARG A 101 6.14 -25.52 27.58
C ARG A 101 6.93 -26.61 28.31
N LYS A 102 6.91 -27.85 27.82
CA LYS A 102 7.71 -28.96 28.37
C LYS A 102 9.21 -28.80 28.10
N ALA A 103 9.58 -27.98 27.12
CA ALA A 103 10.98 -27.68 26.81
C ALA A 103 11.58 -26.58 27.71
N GLN A 104 10.79 -25.96 28.59
CA GLN A 104 11.30 -24.91 29.47
C GLN A 104 12.42 -25.44 30.38
N PRO A 105 13.57 -24.75 30.43
CA PRO A 105 14.63 -25.08 31.36
C PRO A 105 14.16 -24.86 32.80
N GLY A 106 14.68 -25.66 33.74
CA GLY A 106 14.43 -25.47 35.17
C GLY A 106 15.11 -24.20 35.73
N GLU A 107 15.23 -24.10 37.05
CA GLU A 107 15.68 -22.89 37.77
C GLU A 107 17.07 -22.33 37.37
N ARG A 108 17.90 -23.10 36.65
CA ARG A 108 19.19 -22.62 36.12
C ARG A 108 19.07 -22.14 34.68
N ARG A 109 19.12 -20.81 34.53
CA ARG A 109 19.69 -19.92 33.47
C ARG A 109 20.04 -20.45 32.06
N GLU A 110 19.55 -21.58 31.58
CA GLU A 110 19.61 -21.96 30.17
C GLU A 110 18.49 -21.18 29.43
N ARG A 111 18.54 -19.84 29.42
CA ARG A 111 17.54 -19.04 28.70
C ARG A 111 17.73 -19.23 27.20
N VAL A 112 16.91 -20.08 26.60
CA VAL A 112 16.97 -20.41 25.18
C VAL A 112 16.18 -19.35 24.39
N ALA A 113 16.88 -18.48 23.67
CA ALA A 113 16.27 -17.46 22.81
C ALA A 113 15.29 -18.09 21.81
N ASP A 114 15.69 -19.22 21.19
CA ASP A 114 14.87 -19.96 20.23
C ASP A 114 13.56 -20.49 20.84
N LEU A 115 13.56 -20.85 22.14
CA LEU A 115 12.33 -21.27 22.81
C LEU A 115 11.35 -20.11 22.95
N GLN A 116 11.84 -18.93 23.36
CA GLN A 116 11.00 -17.73 23.45
C GLN A 116 10.49 -17.33 22.06
N TYR A 117 11.34 -17.39 21.04
CA TYR A 117 10.93 -17.13 19.66
C TYR A 117 9.79 -18.07 19.22
N ASN A 118 9.94 -19.38 19.41
CA ASN A 118 8.94 -20.37 19.01
C ASN A 118 7.64 -20.27 19.83
N LEU A 119 7.70 -19.90 21.12
CA LEU A 119 6.51 -19.57 21.90
C LEU A 119 5.80 -18.34 21.30
N GLY A 120 6.55 -17.33 20.87
CA GLY A 120 6.04 -16.18 20.14
C GLY A 120 5.33 -16.58 18.84
N VAL A 121 5.95 -17.43 18.02
CA VAL A 121 5.34 -17.95 16.77
C VAL A 121 4.06 -18.73 17.06
N ALA A 122 4.04 -19.57 18.11
CA ALA A 122 2.85 -20.31 18.51
C ALA A 122 1.69 -19.38 18.89
N HIS A 123 1.95 -18.37 19.72
CA HIS A 123 0.94 -17.37 20.10
C HIS A 123 0.49 -16.51 18.91
N GLU A 124 1.41 -16.14 18.00
CA GLU A 124 1.09 -15.41 16.77
C GLU A 124 0.08 -16.21 15.92
N ALA A 125 0.33 -17.52 15.76
CA ALA A 125 -0.53 -18.43 15.02
C ALA A 125 -1.89 -18.68 15.70
N LEU A 126 -1.98 -18.48 17.03
CA LEU A 126 -3.24 -18.50 17.78
C LEU A 126 -4.03 -17.18 17.68
N GLY A 127 -3.44 -16.15 17.07
CA GLY A 127 -4.02 -14.80 17.00
C GLY A 127 -3.78 -13.95 18.25
N ASP A 128 -3.09 -14.47 19.27
CA ASP A 128 -2.80 -13.75 20.52
C ASP A 128 -1.55 -12.87 20.36
N GLN A 129 -1.77 -11.66 19.82
CA GLN A 129 -0.68 -10.73 19.49
C GLN A 129 0.06 -10.21 20.73
N ALA A 130 -0.62 -10.08 21.87
CA ALA A 130 -0.01 -9.55 23.09
C ALA A 130 0.98 -10.55 23.71
N GLN A 131 0.59 -11.82 23.82
CA GLN A 131 1.52 -12.87 24.28
C GLN A 131 2.66 -13.09 23.27
N ALA A 132 2.35 -13.07 21.97
CA ALA A 132 3.37 -13.18 20.93
C ALA A 132 4.42 -12.07 21.06
N ALA A 133 3.98 -10.81 21.20
CA ALA A 133 4.87 -9.67 21.40
C ALA A 133 5.74 -9.82 22.66
N GLY A 134 5.16 -10.24 23.79
CA GLY A 134 5.90 -10.48 25.02
C GLY A 134 7.03 -11.51 24.86
N HIS A 135 6.73 -12.63 24.18
CA HIS A 135 7.71 -13.67 23.89
C HIS A 135 8.79 -13.22 22.89
N TYR A 136 8.40 -12.53 21.81
CA TYR A 136 9.37 -11.97 20.86
C TYR A 136 10.29 -10.93 21.50
N LEU A 137 9.78 -10.08 22.39
CA LEU A 137 10.60 -9.12 23.13
C LEU A 137 11.66 -9.84 23.99
N GLN A 138 11.26 -10.89 24.71
CA GLN A 138 12.19 -11.70 25.50
C GLN A 138 13.23 -12.39 24.61
N ALA A 139 12.82 -12.95 23.47
CA ALA A 139 13.73 -13.58 22.50
C ALA A 139 14.75 -12.57 21.94
N ALA A 140 14.30 -11.40 21.49
CA ALA A 140 15.16 -10.34 20.97
C ALA A 140 16.21 -9.89 22.00
N GLN A 141 15.81 -9.69 23.26
CA GLN A 141 16.74 -9.36 24.35
C GLN A 141 17.78 -10.46 24.60
N LEU A 142 17.39 -11.73 24.45
CA LEU A 142 18.32 -12.85 24.60
C LEU A 142 19.30 -12.94 23.44
N TYR A 143 18.84 -12.85 22.19
CA TYR A 143 19.74 -12.82 21.02
C TYR A 143 20.73 -11.66 21.10
N ARG A 144 20.26 -10.47 21.52
CA ARG A 144 21.13 -9.32 21.80
C ARG A 144 22.23 -9.65 22.80
N SER A 145 21.88 -10.27 23.92
CA SER A 145 22.85 -10.65 24.96
C SER A 145 23.87 -11.68 24.49
N GLN A 146 23.55 -12.43 23.43
CA GLN A 146 24.43 -13.42 22.79
C GLN A 146 25.28 -12.81 21.66
N GLY A 147 25.03 -11.55 21.28
CA GLY A 147 25.66 -10.91 20.12
C GLY A 147 25.09 -11.35 18.77
N ASP A 148 23.95 -12.06 18.75
CA ASP A 148 23.30 -12.49 17.51
C ASP A 148 22.36 -11.39 16.98
N GLY A 149 22.96 -10.40 16.32
CA GLY A 149 22.22 -9.29 15.70
C GLY A 149 21.30 -9.74 14.55
N SER A 150 21.59 -10.87 13.91
CA SER A 150 20.72 -11.40 12.84
C SER A 150 19.41 -11.90 13.42
N SER A 151 19.46 -12.79 14.41
CA SER A 151 18.27 -13.33 15.06
C SER A 151 17.52 -12.28 15.89
N GLU A 152 18.23 -11.33 16.52
CA GLU A 152 17.58 -10.17 17.15
C GLU A 152 16.79 -9.37 16.11
N GLY A 153 17.40 -9.03 14.97
CA GLY A 153 16.76 -8.28 13.90
C GLY A 153 15.52 -9.00 13.35
N ASP A 154 15.64 -10.28 13.02
CA ASP A 154 14.53 -11.09 12.49
C ASP A 154 13.38 -11.19 13.52
N THR A 155 13.71 -11.29 14.81
CA THR A 155 12.74 -11.29 15.92
C THR A 155 12.08 -9.93 16.11
N CYS A 156 12.83 -8.83 16.03
CA CYS A 156 12.28 -7.48 16.11
C CYS A 156 11.31 -7.20 14.94
N MET A 157 11.59 -7.69 13.72
CA MET A 157 10.64 -7.59 12.61
C MET A 157 9.30 -8.28 12.92
N LYS A 158 9.33 -9.44 13.59
CA LYS A 158 8.12 -10.14 14.04
C LYS A 158 7.39 -9.37 15.14
N LEU A 159 8.12 -8.88 16.14
CA LEU A 159 7.58 -8.07 17.22
C LEU A 159 6.88 -6.81 16.70
N ALA A 160 7.51 -6.06 15.78
CA ALA A 160 6.94 -4.87 15.18
C ALA A 160 5.60 -5.17 14.47
N ARG A 161 5.52 -6.29 13.73
CA ARG A 161 4.27 -6.75 13.10
C ARG A 161 3.18 -7.09 14.11
N CYS A 162 3.51 -7.63 15.29
CA CYS A 162 2.54 -7.81 16.36
C CYS A 162 1.99 -6.47 16.84
N HIS A 163 2.84 -5.45 17.04
CA HIS A 163 2.38 -4.10 17.38
C HIS A 163 1.47 -3.49 16.32
N LEU A 164 1.79 -3.64 15.03
CA LEU A 164 0.90 -3.19 13.94
C LEU A 164 -0.47 -3.88 13.98
N ARG A 165 -0.52 -5.19 14.26
CA ARG A 165 -1.80 -5.91 14.41
C ARG A 165 -2.59 -5.46 15.64
N MET A 166 -1.90 -5.01 16.68
CA MET A 166 -2.48 -4.34 17.85
C MET A 166 -2.80 -2.86 17.59
N LYS A 167 -2.55 -2.35 16.37
CA LYS A 167 -2.77 -0.96 15.93
C LYS A 167 -1.92 0.07 16.70
N ASP A 168 -0.76 -0.36 17.15
CA ASP A 168 0.24 0.44 17.87
C ASP A 168 1.41 0.77 16.94
N CYS A 169 1.17 1.70 16.01
CA CYS A 169 2.12 2.00 14.95
C CYS A 169 3.38 2.74 15.45
N SER A 170 3.28 3.48 16.57
CA SER A 170 4.43 4.19 17.16
C SER A 170 5.45 3.22 17.76
N HIS A 171 5.01 2.23 18.55
CA HIS A 171 5.91 1.19 19.05
C HIS A 171 6.42 0.31 17.90
N ALA A 172 5.59 0.01 16.90
CA ALA A 172 6.03 -0.76 15.73
C ALA A 172 7.20 -0.06 15.01
N ALA A 173 7.11 1.26 14.78
CA ALA A 173 8.17 2.04 14.16
C ALA A 173 9.48 1.99 14.97
N GLN A 174 9.42 2.15 16.30
CA GLN A 174 10.58 2.05 17.19
C GLN A 174 11.22 0.66 17.16
N VAL A 175 10.40 -0.40 17.11
CA VAL A 175 10.91 -1.77 17.03
C VAL A 175 11.52 -2.06 15.65
N PHE A 176 10.99 -1.50 14.56
CA PHE A 176 11.63 -1.58 13.24
C PHE A 176 12.97 -0.86 13.19
N GLN A 177 13.07 0.33 13.78
CA GLN A 177 14.34 1.03 13.95
C GLN A 177 15.34 0.16 14.74
N ARG A 178 14.89 -0.50 15.80
CA ARG A 178 15.73 -1.43 16.54
C ARG A 178 16.19 -2.62 15.70
N ALA A 179 15.31 -3.18 14.86
CA ALA A 179 15.67 -4.26 13.94
C ALA A 179 16.78 -3.81 12.97
N ALA A 180 16.69 -2.58 12.46
CA ALA A 180 17.72 -2.02 11.59
C ALA A 180 19.08 -1.94 12.28
N GLU A 181 19.15 -1.43 13.51
CA GLU A 181 20.38 -1.39 14.32
C GLU A 181 21.00 -2.78 14.48
N SER A 182 20.17 -3.78 14.83
CA SER A 182 20.64 -5.16 15.02
C SER A 182 21.18 -5.78 13.73
N TYR A 183 20.53 -5.53 12.59
CA TYR A 183 21.05 -5.96 11.29
C TYR A 183 22.35 -5.27 10.90
N ARG A 184 22.51 -3.97 11.22
CA ARG A 184 23.76 -3.24 10.98
C ARG A 184 24.91 -3.86 11.76
N VAL A 185 24.70 -4.17 13.04
CA VAL A 185 25.68 -4.89 13.88
C VAL A 185 26.05 -6.25 13.29
N ALA A 186 25.08 -6.95 12.69
CA ALA A 186 25.29 -8.23 12.02
C ALA A 186 25.86 -8.13 10.58
N GLY A 187 26.10 -6.93 10.06
CA GLY A 187 26.57 -6.72 8.67
C GLY A 187 25.52 -7.00 7.59
N ARG A 188 24.25 -7.21 7.95
CA ARG A 188 23.13 -7.46 7.01
C ARG A 188 22.51 -6.14 6.55
N LEU A 189 23.28 -5.35 5.78
CA LEU A 189 22.89 -3.99 5.39
C LEU A 189 21.58 -3.94 4.57
N ASP A 190 21.34 -4.92 3.69
CA ASP A 190 20.08 -5.03 2.94
C ASP A 190 18.87 -5.17 3.87
N SER A 191 18.99 -5.98 4.93
CA SER A 191 17.93 -6.17 5.92
C SER A 191 17.76 -4.93 6.79
N ALA A 192 18.84 -4.22 7.08
CA ALA A 192 18.79 -2.94 7.80
C ALA A 192 18.03 -1.87 6.99
N ALA A 193 18.34 -1.70 5.70
CA ALA A 193 17.64 -0.76 4.83
C ALA A 193 16.13 -1.07 4.74
N VAL A 194 15.76 -2.35 4.59
CA VAL A 194 14.35 -2.75 4.59
C VAL A 194 13.67 -2.43 5.92
N ALA A 195 14.33 -2.67 7.06
CA ALA A 195 13.79 -2.37 8.38
C ALA A 195 13.61 -0.85 8.59
N LEU A 196 14.57 -0.01 8.18
CA LEU A 196 14.44 1.44 8.22
C LEU A 196 13.27 1.93 7.36
N LYS A 197 13.11 1.39 6.15
CA LYS A 197 11.97 1.70 5.29
C LYS A 197 10.64 1.39 5.98
N GLU A 198 10.50 0.21 6.60
CA GLU A 198 9.29 -0.10 7.39
C GLU A 198 9.10 0.87 8.56
N ALA A 199 10.17 1.24 9.25
CA ALA A 199 10.11 2.21 10.34
C ALA A 199 9.54 3.56 9.84
N THR A 200 10.13 4.15 8.79
CA THR A 200 9.72 5.46 8.27
C THR A 200 8.29 5.44 7.71
N THR A 201 7.89 4.34 7.05
CA THR A 201 6.52 4.16 6.57
C THR A 201 5.51 4.27 7.71
N HIS A 202 5.81 3.68 8.87
CA HIS A 202 4.91 3.74 10.03
C HIS A 202 5.07 5.02 10.86
N MET A 203 6.25 5.64 10.87
CA MET A 203 6.42 6.97 11.45
C MET A 203 5.54 8.00 10.74
N LEU A 204 5.46 7.96 9.41
CA LEU A 204 4.59 8.84 8.61
C LEU A 204 3.09 8.64 8.86
N GLN A 205 2.70 7.49 9.41
CA GLN A 205 1.31 7.18 9.76
C GLN A 205 0.94 7.60 11.19
N CYS A 206 1.92 8.05 11.99
CA CYS A 206 1.73 8.41 13.39
C CYS A 206 2.12 9.85 13.65
N ASP A 207 1.34 10.58 14.45
CA ASP A 207 1.67 11.96 14.84
C ASP A 207 2.75 12.05 15.93
N SER A 208 3.42 10.93 16.26
CA SER A 208 4.37 10.82 17.38
C SER A 208 5.82 11.18 17.02
N PHE A 209 6.12 11.39 15.74
CA PHE A 209 7.48 11.61 15.26
C PHE A 209 7.59 12.95 14.53
N SER A 210 8.72 13.64 14.72
CA SER A 210 8.96 14.88 13.99
C SER A 210 9.34 14.58 12.54
N SER A 211 9.06 15.51 11.63
CA SER A 211 9.49 15.38 10.24
C SER A 211 11.02 15.27 10.11
N GLU A 212 11.78 15.93 10.99
CA GLU A 212 13.25 15.89 11.00
C GLU A 212 13.78 14.48 11.33
N ASP A 213 13.17 13.80 12.30
CA ASP A 213 13.52 12.41 12.63
C ASP A 213 13.27 11.48 11.44
N ILE A 214 12.12 11.65 10.76
CA ILE A 214 11.76 10.84 9.60
C ILE A 214 12.75 11.08 8.44
N ILE A 215 13.09 12.35 8.17
CA ILE A 215 14.04 12.71 7.09
C ILE A 215 15.42 12.13 7.37
N THR A 216 15.88 12.18 8.61
CA THR A 216 17.17 11.60 9.02
C THR A 216 17.19 10.09 8.74
N MET A 217 16.13 9.39 9.12
CA MET A 217 16.00 7.94 8.89
C MET A 217 15.86 7.57 7.41
N LEU A 218 15.16 8.39 6.62
CA LEU A 218 15.08 8.20 5.16
C LEU A 218 16.45 8.40 4.50
N SER A 219 17.22 9.40 4.94
CA SER A 219 18.59 9.65 4.46
C SER A 219 19.51 8.47 4.79
N GLU A 220 19.46 7.95 6.01
CA GLU A 220 20.21 6.75 6.40
C GLU A 220 19.82 5.53 5.52
N CYS A 221 18.53 5.35 5.28
CA CYS A 221 18.05 4.27 4.41
C CYS A 221 18.56 4.41 2.96
N LEU A 222 18.68 5.65 2.47
CA LEU A 222 19.24 5.94 1.15
C LEU A 222 20.73 5.62 1.08
N GLU A 223 21.51 5.95 2.11
CA GLU A 223 22.93 5.58 2.21
C GLU A 223 23.13 4.06 2.18
N LEU A 224 22.31 3.33 2.94
CA LEU A 224 22.37 1.87 2.97
C LEU A 224 21.95 1.23 1.63
N SER A 225 21.15 1.91 0.82
CA SER A 225 20.67 1.37 -0.46
C SER A 225 21.82 1.01 -1.43
N VAL A 226 22.95 1.70 -1.34
CA VAL A 226 24.15 1.45 -2.17
C VAL A 226 24.75 0.06 -1.93
N SER A 227 24.54 -0.51 -0.73
CA SER A 227 25.03 -1.85 -0.39
C SER A 227 24.16 -2.99 -0.95
N ILE A 228 22.95 -2.68 -1.43
CA ILE A 228 22.00 -3.67 -1.92
C ILE A 228 22.37 -4.08 -3.34
N THR A 229 22.73 -5.35 -3.50
CA THR A 229 23.11 -5.93 -4.80
C THR A 229 21.91 -6.45 -5.60
N ASP A 230 20.83 -6.83 -4.90
CA ASP A 230 19.60 -7.29 -5.55
C ASP A 230 18.84 -6.10 -6.15
N GLN A 231 18.93 -5.97 -7.49
CA GLN A 231 18.27 -4.92 -8.25
C GLN A 231 16.75 -4.87 -8.06
N HIS A 232 16.12 -6.02 -7.79
CA HIS A 232 14.68 -6.09 -7.59
C HIS A 232 14.24 -5.51 -6.25
N ILE A 233 15.00 -5.80 -5.19
CA ILE A 233 14.82 -5.23 -3.86
C ILE A 233 15.13 -3.73 -3.92
N LEU A 234 16.25 -3.36 -4.54
CA LEU A 234 16.69 -1.97 -4.66
C LEU A 234 15.67 -1.09 -5.41
N GLY A 235 15.17 -1.55 -6.56
CA GLY A 235 14.14 -0.81 -7.31
C GLY A 235 12.83 -0.67 -6.55
N LYS A 236 12.46 -1.64 -5.70
CA LYS A 236 11.31 -1.51 -4.80
C LYS A 236 11.60 -0.47 -3.72
N LEU A 237 12.77 -0.54 -3.09
CA LEU A 237 13.18 0.34 -2.02
C LEU A 237 13.15 1.81 -2.46
N TYR A 238 13.75 2.14 -3.60
CA TYR A 238 13.74 3.50 -4.12
C TYR A 238 12.32 4.02 -4.39
N ASN A 239 11.42 3.21 -4.92
CA ASN A 239 10.02 3.62 -5.09
C ASN A 239 9.34 3.93 -3.74
N GLU A 240 9.57 3.12 -2.71
CA GLU A 240 8.99 3.35 -1.37
C GLU A 240 9.60 4.58 -0.67
N LEU A 241 10.91 4.82 -0.84
CA LEU A 241 11.57 6.04 -0.36
C LEU A 241 11.01 7.28 -1.07
N GLY A 242 10.84 7.21 -2.39
CA GLY A 242 10.21 8.28 -3.16
C GLY A 242 8.79 8.60 -2.67
N LEU A 243 8.00 7.57 -2.31
CA LEU A 243 6.68 7.76 -1.73
C LEU A 243 6.75 8.45 -0.36
N SER A 244 7.71 8.06 0.47
CA SER A 244 7.93 8.65 1.80
C SER A 244 8.34 10.12 1.71
N PHE A 245 9.29 10.47 0.84
CA PHE A 245 9.66 11.85 0.56
C PHE A 245 8.50 12.67 -0.03
N SER A 246 7.70 12.07 -0.91
CA SER A 246 6.50 12.72 -1.47
C SER A 246 5.49 13.08 -0.37
N GLN A 247 5.28 12.21 0.63
CA GLN A 247 4.40 12.47 1.77
C GLN A 247 4.90 13.63 2.64
N LEU A 248 6.22 13.77 2.76
CA LEU A 248 6.87 14.90 3.44
C LEU A 248 6.94 16.18 2.60
N LYS A 249 6.41 16.16 1.37
CA LYS A 249 6.48 17.26 0.40
C LYS A 249 7.91 17.61 -0.03
N LEU A 250 8.84 16.68 0.12
CA LEU A 250 10.22 16.74 -0.36
C LEU A 250 10.28 16.18 -1.79
N PHE A 251 9.75 16.97 -2.72
CA PHE A 251 9.49 16.50 -4.09
C PHE A 251 10.75 16.34 -4.94
N ALA A 252 11.83 17.07 -4.66
CA ALA A 252 13.08 16.90 -5.38
C ALA A 252 13.72 15.54 -5.05
N GLU A 253 13.83 15.22 -3.76
CA GLU A 253 14.34 13.96 -3.23
C GLU A 253 13.47 12.77 -3.67
N ALA A 254 12.14 12.98 -3.70
CA ALA A 254 11.22 11.99 -4.24
C ALA A 254 11.49 11.69 -5.72
N SER A 255 11.70 12.74 -6.54
CA SER A 255 12.01 12.60 -7.96
C SER A 255 13.29 11.80 -8.17
N GLU A 256 14.35 12.14 -7.45
CA GLU A 256 15.63 11.42 -7.52
C GLU A 256 15.45 9.93 -7.19
N CYS A 257 14.70 9.61 -6.14
CA CYS A 257 14.41 8.22 -5.79
C CYS A 257 13.66 7.48 -6.91
N TYR A 258 12.63 8.09 -7.50
CA TYR A 258 11.88 7.46 -8.59
C TYR A 258 12.73 7.30 -9.87
N GLU A 259 13.61 8.25 -10.17
CA GLU A 259 14.56 8.16 -11.29
C GLU A 259 15.55 7.02 -11.08
N GLN A 260 16.05 6.81 -9.85
CA GLN A 260 16.89 5.65 -9.51
C GLN A 260 16.11 4.32 -9.62
N ALA A 261 14.82 4.31 -9.26
CA ALA A 261 13.97 3.13 -9.38
C ALA A 261 13.71 2.74 -10.85
N LEU A 262 13.57 3.72 -11.75
CA LEU A 262 13.10 3.56 -13.13
C LEU A 262 13.87 2.49 -13.94
N PRO A 263 15.22 2.53 -14.06
CA PRO A 263 15.96 1.51 -14.81
C PRO A 263 15.85 0.11 -14.17
N LEU A 264 15.72 0.04 -12.84
CA LEU A 264 15.66 -1.22 -12.09
C LEU A 264 14.31 -1.94 -12.25
N VAL A 265 13.22 -1.18 -12.47
CA VAL A 265 11.87 -1.75 -12.66
C VAL A 265 11.47 -1.92 -14.11
N ARG A 266 12.26 -1.43 -15.06
CA ARG A 266 11.97 -1.46 -16.51
C ARG A 266 11.57 -2.84 -17.06
N PRO A 267 12.19 -3.97 -16.63
CA PRO A 267 11.77 -5.31 -17.07
C PRO A 267 10.42 -5.78 -16.51
N LYS A 268 9.80 -5.03 -15.59
CA LYS A 268 8.56 -5.40 -14.88
C LYS A 268 7.46 -4.36 -15.16
N PRO A 269 6.67 -4.52 -16.25
CA PRO A 269 5.70 -3.51 -16.71
C PRO A 269 4.73 -3.00 -15.65
N ARG A 270 4.29 -3.87 -14.73
CA ARG A 270 3.39 -3.48 -13.63
C ARG A 270 4.04 -2.49 -12.66
N ARG A 271 5.33 -2.67 -12.36
CA ARG A 271 6.07 -1.78 -11.45
C ARG A 271 6.54 -0.52 -12.18
N LEU A 272 6.97 -0.65 -13.43
CA LEU A 272 7.32 0.47 -14.27
C LEU A 272 6.17 1.48 -14.37
N ALA A 273 4.94 1.01 -14.61
CA ALA A 273 3.76 1.87 -14.66
C ALA A 273 3.56 2.69 -13.38
N VAL A 274 3.73 2.06 -12.20
CA VAL A 274 3.59 2.72 -10.90
C VAL A 274 4.69 3.78 -10.69
N VAL A 275 5.96 3.44 -10.98
CA VAL A 275 7.07 4.39 -10.83
C VAL A 275 6.90 5.59 -11.76
N LEU A 276 6.53 5.36 -13.02
CA LEU A 276 6.26 6.44 -13.98
C LEU A 276 5.10 7.33 -13.53
N GLN A 277 4.00 6.74 -13.04
CA GLN A 277 2.87 7.50 -12.52
C GLN A 277 3.29 8.38 -11.34
N ASN A 278 4.10 7.85 -10.42
CA ASN A 278 4.59 8.58 -9.25
C ASN A 278 5.54 9.71 -9.64
N LEU A 279 6.49 9.42 -10.54
CA LEU A 279 7.44 10.38 -11.07
C LEU A 279 6.69 11.52 -11.78
N GLY A 280 5.74 11.21 -12.67
CA GLY A 280 4.92 12.21 -13.33
C GLY A 280 4.11 13.08 -12.35
N ALA A 281 3.63 12.52 -11.24
CA ALA A 281 2.90 13.29 -10.22
C ALA A 281 3.83 14.27 -9.48
N VAL A 282 5.06 13.85 -9.17
CA VAL A 282 6.10 14.71 -8.59
C VAL A 282 6.48 15.82 -9.56
N HIS A 283 6.72 15.52 -10.84
CA HIS A 283 7.03 16.54 -11.85
C HIS A 283 5.88 17.56 -12.03
N ASN A 284 4.62 17.12 -12.00
CA ASN A 284 3.47 18.04 -11.96
C ASN A 284 3.54 19.00 -10.76
N THR A 285 3.90 18.47 -9.59
CA THR A 285 4.00 19.28 -8.36
C THR A 285 5.16 20.27 -8.40
N LEU A 286 6.27 19.88 -9.06
CA LEU A 286 7.44 20.73 -9.30
C LEU A 286 7.24 21.75 -10.44
N GLY A 287 6.08 21.76 -11.11
CA GLY A 287 5.81 22.63 -12.25
C GLY A 287 6.50 22.20 -13.56
N GLN A 288 7.07 21.00 -13.60
CA GLN A 288 7.78 20.43 -14.74
C GLN A 288 6.82 19.66 -15.65
N TYR A 289 5.78 20.35 -16.12
CA TYR A 289 4.62 19.74 -16.78
C TYR A 289 4.98 18.96 -18.06
N GLN A 290 5.96 19.42 -18.85
CA GLN A 290 6.35 18.72 -20.07
C GLN A 290 6.91 17.31 -19.79
N GLN A 291 7.73 17.18 -18.75
CA GLN A 291 8.26 15.87 -18.32
C GLN A 291 7.15 15.00 -17.73
N ALA A 292 6.24 15.59 -16.95
CA ALA A 292 5.09 14.89 -16.41
C ALA A 292 4.19 14.29 -17.51
N LEU A 293 4.00 14.99 -18.63
CA LEU A 293 3.24 14.49 -19.78
C LEU A 293 3.82 13.18 -20.32
N ASP A 294 5.14 13.11 -20.49
CA ASP A 294 5.79 11.91 -21.04
C ASP A 294 5.64 10.72 -20.08
N PHE A 295 5.87 10.94 -18.79
CA PHE A 295 5.72 9.89 -17.78
C PHE A 295 4.27 9.40 -17.64
N HIS A 296 3.29 10.30 -17.55
CA HIS A 296 1.89 9.89 -17.43
C HIS A 296 1.35 9.21 -18.68
N ARG A 297 1.82 9.60 -19.88
CA ARG A 297 1.44 8.95 -21.14
C ARG A 297 1.91 7.50 -21.19
N GLU A 298 3.17 7.26 -20.83
CA GLU A 298 3.73 5.91 -20.75
C GLU A 298 3.03 5.08 -19.65
N ALA A 299 2.83 5.65 -18.46
CA ALA A 299 2.12 5.00 -17.36
C ALA A 299 0.68 4.62 -17.74
N ALA A 300 -0.07 5.51 -18.39
CA ALA A 300 -1.44 5.26 -18.85
C ALA A 300 -1.50 4.10 -19.86
N ALA A 301 -0.56 4.05 -20.80
CA ALA A 301 -0.48 2.97 -21.78
C ALA A 301 -0.20 1.62 -21.11
N LEU A 302 0.76 1.58 -20.17
CA LEU A 302 1.09 0.37 -19.42
C LEU A 302 -0.08 -0.10 -18.54
N HIS A 303 -0.72 0.79 -17.78
CA HIS A 303 -1.90 0.43 -16.98
C HIS A 303 -3.06 -0.06 -17.85
N GLY A 304 -3.27 0.56 -19.02
CA GLY A 304 -4.26 0.12 -20.00
C GLY A 304 -3.99 -1.29 -20.50
N SER A 305 -2.74 -1.59 -20.89
CA SER A 305 -2.32 -2.93 -21.34
C SER A 305 -2.52 -4.03 -20.30
N GLN A 306 -2.55 -3.65 -19.02
CA GLN A 306 -2.70 -4.54 -17.86
C GLN A 306 -4.14 -4.64 -17.36
N GLY A 307 -5.08 -3.91 -17.96
CA GLY A 307 -6.48 -3.84 -17.49
C GLY A 307 -6.67 -3.03 -16.21
N SER A 308 -5.67 -2.26 -15.76
CA SER A 308 -5.73 -1.45 -14.54
C SER A 308 -6.43 -0.09 -14.82
N ARG A 309 -7.72 -0.15 -15.17
CA ARG A 309 -8.51 1.02 -15.62
C ARG A 309 -8.54 2.17 -14.61
N ARG A 310 -8.67 1.88 -13.32
CA ARG A 310 -8.66 2.92 -12.26
C ARG A 310 -7.34 3.71 -12.24
N ALA A 311 -6.20 3.02 -12.28
CA ALA A 311 -4.87 3.66 -12.31
C ALA A 311 -4.64 4.43 -13.63
N GLN A 312 -5.10 3.86 -14.75
CA GLN A 312 -5.08 4.53 -16.03
C GLN A 312 -5.89 5.84 -16.01
N GLY A 313 -7.07 5.84 -15.37
CA GLY A 313 -7.87 7.05 -15.15
C GLY A 313 -7.11 8.13 -14.39
N ARG A 314 -6.38 7.76 -13.33
CA ARG A 314 -5.52 8.72 -12.58
C ARG A 314 -4.42 9.31 -13.45
N CYS A 315 -3.78 8.50 -14.29
CA CYS A 315 -2.77 8.99 -15.23
C CYS A 315 -3.38 10.00 -16.22
N PHE A 316 -4.57 9.72 -16.76
CA PHE A 316 -5.27 10.65 -17.64
C PHE A 316 -5.72 11.94 -16.95
N SER A 317 -6.17 11.89 -15.69
CA SER A 317 -6.45 13.11 -14.92
C SER A 317 -5.19 13.96 -14.74
N ASN A 318 -4.04 13.33 -14.45
CA ASN A 318 -2.77 14.03 -14.29
C ASN A 318 -2.23 14.58 -15.62
N LEU A 319 -2.48 13.91 -16.75
CA LEU A 319 -2.24 14.46 -18.09
C LEU A 319 -3.13 15.69 -18.34
N GLY A 320 -4.42 15.60 -18.02
CA GLY A 320 -5.35 16.71 -18.16
C GLY A 320 -4.92 17.93 -17.35
N PHE A 321 -4.43 17.70 -16.13
CA PHE A 321 -3.84 18.76 -15.31
C PHE A 321 -2.58 19.35 -15.97
N ALA A 322 -1.61 18.54 -16.37
CA ALA A 322 -0.37 19.01 -16.98
C ALA A 322 -0.62 19.84 -18.26
N HIS A 323 -1.48 19.34 -19.17
CA HIS A 323 -1.90 20.06 -20.38
C HIS A 323 -2.55 21.42 -20.05
N SER A 324 -3.41 21.46 -19.02
CA SER A 324 -4.05 22.71 -18.59
C SER A 324 -3.04 23.76 -18.12
N GLN A 325 -1.97 23.33 -17.44
CA GLN A 325 -0.95 24.24 -16.90
C GLN A 325 -0.04 24.83 -17.99
N ILE A 326 0.14 24.12 -19.11
CA ILE A 326 0.90 24.62 -20.27
C ILE A 326 0.01 25.35 -21.29
N GLY A 327 -1.32 25.40 -21.07
CA GLY A 327 -2.27 26.12 -21.91
C GLY A 327 -2.88 25.30 -23.06
N GLU A 328 -2.64 23.99 -23.10
CA GLU A 328 -3.19 23.04 -24.08
C GLU A 328 -4.58 22.58 -23.62
N LEU A 329 -5.56 23.48 -23.69
CA LEU A 329 -6.88 23.28 -23.08
C LEU A 329 -7.70 22.19 -23.78
N GLU A 330 -7.60 22.07 -25.10
CA GLU A 330 -8.27 21.02 -25.87
C GLU A 330 -7.77 19.63 -25.46
N GLU A 331 -6.46 19.42 -25.43
CA GLU A 331 -5.79 18.18 -25.02
C GLU A 331 -6.07 17.85 -23.54
N ALA A 332 -6.14 18.87 -22.68
CA ALA A 332 -6.56 18.70 -21.31
C ALA A 332 -7.99 18.14 -21.20
N GLY A 333 -8.90 18.70 -22.01
CA GLY A 333 -10.29 18.23 -22.10
C GLY A 333 -10.41 16.78 -22.57
N GLU A 334 -9.64 16.39 -23.60
CA GLU A 334 -9.60 15.00 -24.08
C GLU A 334 -9.07 14.05 -23.01
N SER A 335 -8.00 14.44 -22.32
CA SER A 335 -7.41 13.66 -21.23
C SER A 335 -8.41 13.43 -20.09
N TYR A 336 -9.12 14.48 -19.64
CA TYR A 336 -10.15 14.30 -18.61
C TYR A 336 -11.36 13.48 -19.08
N LEU A 337 -11.72 13.50 -20.37
CA LEU A 337 -12.75 12.60 -20.91
C LEU A 337 -12.30 11.13 -20.86
N HIS A 338 -11.05 10.86 -21.21
CA HIS A 338 -10.47 9.51 -21.07
C HIS A 338 -10.42 9.06 -19.61
N ALA A 339 -10.07 9.97 -18.69
CA ALA A 339 -10.10 9.70 -17.25
C ALA A 339 -11.52 9.35 -16.78
N LEU A 340 -12.51 10.17 -17.13
CA LEU A 340 -13.91 9.97 -16.77
C LEU A 340 -14.43 8.61 -17.28
N GLN A 341 -14.10 8.22 -18.51
CA GLN A 341 -14.48 6.93 -19.04
C GLN A 341 -13.83 5.78 -18.25
N ALA A 342 -12.53 5.88 -17.95
CA ALA A 342 -11.82 4.85 -17.19
C ALA A 342 -12.38 4.67 -15.76
N PHE A 343 -12.77 5.77 -15.10
CA PHE A 343 -13.42 5.71 -13.79
C PHE A 343 -14.87 5.21 -13.84
N LYS A 344 -15.59 5.42 -14.94
CA LYS A 344 -16.90 4.79 -15.18
C LYS A 344 -16.78 3.28 -15.31
N ASP A 345 -15.77 2.80 -16.03
CA ASP A 345 -15.53 1.36 -16.24
C ASP A 345 -15.25 0.61 -14.92
N THR A 346 -14.80 1.32 -13.87
CA THR A 346 -14.51 0.74 -12.55
C THR A 346 -15.44 1.19 -11.44
N GLU A 347 -16.52 1.92 -11.78
CA GLU A 347 -17.46 2.51 -10.80
C GLU A 347 -16.76 3.38 -9.73
N ASP A 348 -15.62 4.00 -10.06
CA ASP A 348 -14.90 4.90 -9.17
C ASP A 348 -15.57 6.27 -9.16
N HIS A 349 -16.59 6.43 -8.31
CA HIS A 349 -17.32 7.69 -8.18
C HIS A 349 -16.43 8.87 -7.79
N MET A 350 -15.39 8.64 -6.97
CA MET A 350 -14.43 9.68 -6.58
C MET A 350 -13.70 10.22 -7.81
N GLY A 351 -13.09 9.34 -8.60
CA GLY A 351 -12.40 9.72 -9.83
C GLY A 351 -13.36 10.34 -10.88
N GLN A 352 -14.59 9.86 -10.97
CA GLN A 352 -15.59 10.39 -11.89
C GLN A 352 -15.94 11.85 -11.61
N TRP A 353 -16.22 12.23 -10.36
CA TRP A 353 -16.57 13.63 -10.07
C TRP A 353 -15.36 14.55 -10.23
N GLN A 354 -14.15 14.10 -9.86
CA GLN A 354 -12.90 14.86 -10.07
C GLN A 354 -12.63 15.11 -11.56
N ALA A 355 -12.82 14.10 -12.41
CA ALA A 355 -12.69 14.27 -13.86
C ALA A 355 -13.75 15.23 -14.42
N CYS A 356 -14.98 15.20 -13.89
CA CYS A 356 -16.02 16.17 -14.25
C CYS A 356 -15.67 17.60 -13.79
N GLU A 357 -15.09 17.77 -12.60
CA GLU A 357 -14.60 19.06 -12.14
C GLU A 357 -13.52 19.61 -13.08
N GLY A 358 -12.53 18.78 -13.45
CA GLY A 358 -11.49 19.13 -14.42
C GLY A 358 -12.09 19.54 -15.78
N LEU A 359 -13.06 18.79 -16.30
CA LEU A 359 -13.76 19.15 -17.54
C LEU A 359 -14.53 20.47 -17.41
N GLY A 360 -15.17 20.73 -16.28
CA GLY A 360 -15.85 21.99 -15.99
C GLY A 360 -14.89 23.16 -16.05
N GLU A 361 -13.73 23.01 -15.43
CA GLU A 361 -12.67 24.04 -15.39
C GLU A 361 -12.12 24.34 -16.79
N ILE A 362 -11.79 23.31 -17.57
CA ILE A 362 -11.34 23.48 -18.96
C ILE A 362 -12.39 24.22 -19.80
N ARG A 363 -13.68 23.91 -19.62
CA ARG A 363 -14.75 24.61 -20.35
C ARG A 363 -14.92 26.05 -19.90
N LEU A 364 -14.71 26.37 -18.62
CA LEU A 364 -14.69 27.76 -18.15
C LEU A 364 -13.56 28.56 -18.80
N GLN A 365 -12.35 27.99 -18.86
CA GLN A 365 -11.18 28.64 -19.46
C GLN A 365 -11.36 28.86 -20.97
N LEU A 366 -11.99 27.89 -21.67
CA LEU A 366 -12.40 28.03 -23.07
C LEU A 366 -13.62 28.97 -23.28
N ARG A 367 -14.13 29.60 -22.21
CA ARG A 367 -15.34 30.45 -22.22
C ARG A 367 -16.59 29.78 -22.79
N ASP A 368 -16.77 28.49 -22.50
CA ASP A 368 -17.98 27.71 -22.77
C ASP A 368 -18.73 27.41 -21.45
N PRO A 369 -19.40 28.42 -20.87
CA PRO A 369 -20.06 28.26 -19.57
C PRO A 369 -21.26 27.30 -19.62
N ASP A 370 -21.84 27.07 -20.80
CA ASP A 370 -22.94 26.12 -20.96
C ASP A 370 -22.46 24.69 -20.72
N LYS A 371 -21.33 24.28 -21.35
CA LYS A 371 -20.75 22.97 -21.07
C LYS A 371 -20.15 22.88 -19.67
N ALA A 372 -19.54 23.94 -19.16
CA ALA A 372 -19.02 23.96 -17.79
C ALA A 372 -20.12 23.68 -16.76
N THR A 373 -21.29 24.32 -16.92
CA THR A 373 -22.47 24.11 -16.07
C THR A 373 -22.90 22.64 -16.06
N VAL A 374 -22.88 21.96 -17.22
CA VAL A 374 -23.24 20.54 -17.33
C VAL A 374 -22.26 19.69 -16.53
N TYR A 375 -20.95 19.90 -16.68
CA TYR A 375 -19.94 19.12 -16.00
C TYR A 375 -19.93 19.34 -14.48
N TYR A 376 -20.09 20.57 -13.99
CA TYR A 376 -20.18 20.81 -12.55
C TYR A 376 -21.45 20.20 -11.93
N LYS A 377 -22.59 20.24 -12.63
CA LYS A 377 -23.80 19.52 -12.20
C LYS A 377 -23.58 18.01 -12.15
N GLN A 378 -22.89 17.46 -13.15
CA GLN A 378 -22.53 16.06 -13.17
C GLN A 378 -21.60 15.70 -12.01
N ALA A 379 -20.58 16.53 -11.73
CA ALA A 379 -19.67 16.36 -10.60
C ALA A 379 -20.45 16.31 -9.27
N LEU A 380 -21.33 17.28 -9.02
CA LEU A 380 -22.19 17.31 -7.83
C LEU A 380 -23.12 16.08 -7.73
N GLY A 381 -23.71 15.66 -8.85
CA GLY A 381 -24.59 14.50 -8.89
C GLY A 381 -23.88 13.16 -8.70
N VAL A 382 -22.59 13.08 -9.00
CA VAL A 382 -21.76 11.91 -8.70
C VAL A 382 -21.23 11.98 -7.26
N LEU A 383 -20.81 13.16 -6.80
CA LEU A 383 -20.32 13.38 -5.44
C LEU A 383 -21.33 12.95 -4.38
N SER A 384 -22.63 13.18 -4.60
CA SER A 384 -23.70 12.73 -3.69
C SER A 384 -23.80 11.21 -3.51
N LYS A 385 -23.14 10.42 -4.38
CA LYS A 385 -23.05 8.96 -4.26
C LYS A 385 -21.82 8.52 -3.46
N CYS A 386 -20.89 9.42 -3.16
CA CYS A 386 -19.73 9.14 -2.32
C CYS A 386 -20.13 9.19 -0.85
N LYS A 387 -19.86 8.13 -0.08
CA LYS A 387 -20.25 8.03 1.34
C LYS A 387 -19.52 9.02 2.26
N ASP A 388 -18.37 9.54 1.81
CA ASP A 388 -17.47 10.40 2.59
C ASP A 388 -17.25 11.77 1.92
N SER A 389 -18.25 12.31 1.21
CA SER A 389 -18.10 13.61 0.54
C SER A 389 -17.97 14.73 1.57
N ASP A 390 -16.78 15.34 1.65
CA ASP A 390 -16.53 16.53 2.46
C ASP A 390 -17.41 17.69 1.98
N GLY A 391 -18.08 18.37 2.93
CA GLY A 391 -18.89 19.55 2.66
C GLY A 391 -18.10 20.65 1.96
N SER A 392 -16.79 20.74 2.20
CA SER A 392 -15.90 21.70 1.54
C SER A 392 -15.82 21.48 0.02
N VAL A 393 -15.80 20.22 -0.43
CA VAL A 393 -15.74 19.87 -1.85
C VAL A 393 -17.05 20.20 -2.54
N GLN A 394 -18.18 19.91 -1.88
CA GLN A 394 -19.48 20.28 -2.38
C GLN A 394 -19.61 21.81 -2.53
N GLU A 395 -19.18 22.56 -1.53
CA GLU A 395 -19.18 24.03 -1.57
C GLU A 395 -18.30 24.55 -2.71
N ARG A 396 -17.08 24.01 -2.88
CA ARG A 396 -16.19 24.35 -3.99
C ARG A 396 -16.87 24.14 -5.35
N LEU A 397 -17.49 22.99 -5.57
CA LEU A 397 -18.18 22.68 -6.83
C LEU A 397 -19.39 23.59 -7.06
N VAL A 398 -20.14 23.95 -6.00
CA VAL A 398 -21.25 24.91 -6.09
C VAL A 398 -20.74 26.31 -6.45
N ASN A 399 -19.61 26.73 -5.90
CA ASN A 399 -18.98 28.01 -6.23
C ASN A 399 -18.54 28.04 -7.70
N ARG A 400 -17.87 26.99 -8.18
CA ARG A 400 -17.49 26.85 -9.60
C ARG A 400 -18.69 26.82 -10.55
N LEU A 401 -19.76 26.13 -10.16
CA LEU A 401 -21.03 26.16 -10.90
C LEU A 401 -21.61 27.59 -10.95
N SER A 402 -21.55 28.32 -9.84
CA SER A 402 -22.03 29.70 -9.76
C SER A 402 -21.23 30.64 -10.67
N GLU A 403 -19.90 30.49 -10.69
CA GLU A 403 -19.00 31.21 -11.61
C GLU A 403 -19.38 30.94 -13.08
N ALA A 404 -19.63 29.68 -13.45
CA ALA A 404 -20.08 29.33 -14.80
C ALA A 404 -21.40 30.00 -15.18
N LEU A 405 -22.37 30.02 -14.27
CA LEU A 405 -23.66 30.66 -14.50
C LEU A 405 -23.52 32.19 -14.62
N GLN A 406 -22.70 32.82 -13.78
CA GLN A 406 -22.42 34.25 -13.87
C GLN A 406 -21.74 34.61 -15.20
N LEU A 407 -20.76 33.81 -15.64
CA LEU A 407 -20.12 34.00 -16.94
C LEU A 407 -21.15 33.89 -18.07
N ARG A 408 -22.03 32.89 -18.04
CA ARG A 408 -23.13 32.74 -19.01
C ARG A 408 -24.03 33.99 -19.05
N LEU A 409 -24.47 34.47 -17.89
CA LEU A 409 -25.30 35.68 -17.77
C LEU A 409 -24.58 36.90 -18.37
N SER A 410 -23.29 37.08 -18.08
CA SER A 410 -22.50 38.20 -18.59
C SER A 410 -22.37 38.18 -20.12
N LEU A 411 -22.18 36.99 -20.72
CA LEU A 411 -22.11 36.82 -22.17
C LEU A 411 -23.46 37.09 -22.84
N GLN A 412 -24.56 36.68 -22.20
CA GLN A 412 -25.92 36.97 -22.68
C GLN A 412 -26.24 38.47 -22.62
N GLN A 413 -25.79 39.18 -21.59
CA GLN A 413 -26.00 40.63 -21.45
C GLN A 413 -25.15 41.45 -22.43
N ARG A 414 -24.00 40.92 -22.86
CA ARG A 414 -23.11 41.54 -23.86
C ARG A 414 -23.51 41.26 -25.31
N ALA A 415 -24.41 40.31 -25.57
CA ALA A 415 -24.92 40.07 -26.91
C ALA A 415 -25.70 41.32 -27.40
N PRO A 416 -25.43 41.84 -28.62
CA PRO A 416 -25.95 43.13 -29.04
C PRO A 416 -27.48 43.18 -29.00
N ALA A 417 -28.01 44.33 -28.56
CA ALA A 417 -29.43 44.67 -28.41
C ALA A 417 -30.31 44.43 -29.66
N ALA A 418 -29.72 44.10 -30.81
CA ALA A 418 -30.40 43.74 -32.04
C ALA A 418 -31.35 42.54 -31.89
N ARG A 419 -31.09 41.60 -30.97
CA ARG A 419 -32.04 40.49 -30.71
C ARG A 419 -33.26 40.92 -29.87
N ARG A 420 -33.12 41.90 -28.99
CA ARG A 420 -34.26 42.44 -28.20
C ARG A 420 -35.16 43.31 -29.05
N ALA A 421 -34.59 44.12 -29.95
CA ALA A 421 -35.37 44.97 -30.85
C ALA A 421 -36.21 44.19 -31.90
N ASN A 422 -35.84 42.95 -32.24
CA ASN A 422 -36.61 42.13 -33.18
C ASN A 422 -37.80 41.38 -32.54
N GLN A 423 -37.82 41.21 -31.21
CA GLN A 423 -39.00 40.70 -30.51
C GLN A 423 -40.04 41.80 -30.30
N ASP A 424 -39.62 43.03 -30.01
CA ASP A 424 -40.53 44.17 -29.86
C ASP A 424 -41.07 44.72 -31.20
N ARG A 425 -40.37 44.51 -32.32
CA ARG A 425 -40.87 44.90 -33.66
C ARG A 425 -41.99 44.00 -34.20
N ASN A 426 -42.19 42.81 -33.64
CA ASN A 426 -43.25 41.90 -34.10
C ASN A 426 -44.62 42.18 -33.45
N PHE A 427 -44.71 43.07 -32.45
CA PHE A 427 -45.99 43.45 -31.83
C PHE A 427 -46.74 44.59 -32.55
N TYR A 428 -46.08 45.33 -33.46
CA TYR A 428 -46.69 46.44 -34.21
C TYR A 428 -46.65 46.25 -35.73
N ARG A 429 -46.92 45.04 -36.24
CA ARG A 429 -47.35 44.87 -37.64
C ARG A 429 -48.80 44.44 -37.67
N GLN A 430 -49.70 45.42 -37.77
CA GLN A 430 -51.04 45.17 -38.30
C GLN A 430 -50.91 44.63 -39.74
N PRO A 431 -51.70 43.62 -40.13
CA PRO A 431 -51.72 43.15 -41.51
C PRO A 431 -52.34 44.24 -42.40
N ARG A 432 -51.53 44.86 -43.26
CA ARG A 432 -52.07 45.67 -44.36
C ARG A 432 -52.80 44.74 -45.33
N ARG A 433 -54.11 44.96 -45.50
CA ARG A 433 -54.91 44.40 -46.61
C ARG A 433 -54.25 44.78 -47.93
N VAL A 434 -53.97 43.79 -48.75
CA VAL A 434 -53.57 43.96 -50.16
C VAL A 434 -54.86 44.00 -50.99
N PRO A 435 -55.10 45.01 -51.84
CA PRO A 435 -56.12 44.94 -52.86
C PRO A 435 -55.63 44.07 -54.01
N ASP A 436 -56.53 43.21 -54.45
CA ASP A 436 -56.41 42.32 -55.59
C ASP A 436 -56.30 43.13 -56.89
N MET A 437 -55.27 42.86 -57.71
CA MET A 437 -55.20 43.33 -59.10
C MET A 437 -54.48 42.29 -59.97
N ASN A 438 -55.29 41.65 -60.82
CA ASN A 438 -54.92 40.86 -61.99
C ASN A 438 -54.04 41.65 -62.99
N GLY A 439 -53.12 40.96 -63.67
CA GLY A 439 -52.58 41.43 -64.95
C GLY A 439 -51.20 40.93 -65.37
N GLY A 440 -51.15 39.76 -66.03
CA GLY A 440 -50.38 39.44 -67.25
C GLY A 440 -48.92 39.86 -67.45
N GLU A 441 -48.02 38.88 -67.30
CA GLU A 441 -47.08 38.35 -68.34
C GLU A 441 -45.83 39.16 -68.83
N PRO A 442 -44.79 38.49 -69.43
CA PRO A 442 -43.46 38.34 -68.79
C PRO A 442 -42.26 38.71 -69.70
N TYR A 443 -41.06 38.99 -69.17
CA TYR A 443 -39.82 38.95 -69.99
C TYR A 443 -38.51 38.64 -69.22
N GLN A 444 -37.96 37.45 -69.54
CA GLN A 444 -36.59 37.02 -69.89
C GLN A 444 -35.30 37.45 -69.14
N GLY A 445 -34.55 36.40 -68.70
CA GLY A 445 -33.09 36.20 -68.85
C GLY A 445 -32.16 36.91 -67.85
N ARG A 446 -31.05 36.36 -67.30
CA ARG A 446 -30.23 35.13 -67.49
C ARG A 446 -29.23 35.06 -66.27
N PRO A 447 -28.24 34.13 -66.13
CA PRO A 447 -28.18 33.20 -64.98
C PRO A 447 -26.86 33.20 -64.16
N LEU A 448 -26.73 32.17 -63.28
CA LEU A 448 -25.54 31.57 -62.61
C LEU A 448 -25.29 32.05 -61.16
N ARG A 449 -25.01 31.22 -60.15
CA ARG A 449 -24.36 29.89 -60.10
C ARG A 449 -24.82 29.13 -58.82
N LYS A 450 -25.08 27.82 -58.95
CA LYS A 450 -25.29 26.88 -57.84
C LYS A 450 -23.95 26.17 -57.51
N ASN A 451 -23.64 26.02 -56.23
CA ASN A 451 -22.93 24.88 -55.62
C ASN A 451 -23.78 24.52 -54.38
N GLN A 452 -24.45 23.35 -54.34
CA GLN A 452 -23.97 22.09 -53.75
C GLN A 452 -23.63 22.26 -52.24
N LEU A 453 -24.16 21.51 -51.26
CA LEU A 453 -24.69 20.15 -51.28
C LEU A 453 -25.47 19.86 -49.96
N ASN A 454 -26.57 19.13 -50.10
CA ASN A 454 -27.17 18.06 -49.25
C ASN A 454 -27.43 18.19 -47.74
N ASP A 455 -28.73 18.15 -47.44
CA ASP A 455 -29.36 17.49 -46.30
C ASP A 455 -29.18 15.96 -46.32
N HIS A 456 -29.08 15.35 -45.14
CA HIS A 456 -29.68 14.04 -44.87
C HIS A 456 -30.29 14.00 -43.47
N LYS A 457 -31.61 13.83 -43.43
CA LYS A 457 -32.42 13.36 -42.30
C LYS A 457 -32.37 11.83 -42.23
N ALA A 458 -32.47 11.29 -41.01
CA ALA A 458 -33.35 10.18 -40.56
C ALA A 458 -32.86 9.75 -39.15
N GLU A 459 -33.56 9.99 -38.05
CA GLU A 459 -34.83 9.41 -37.55
C GLU A 459 -34.66 8.19 -36.62
N ASN A 460 -35.28 8.33 -35.43
CA ASN A 460 -35.89 7.33 -34.53
C ASN A 460 -34.97 6.37 -33.75
N GLY A 461 -35.18 6.06 -32.47
CA GLY A 461 -36.22 6.44 -31.49
C GLY A 461 -36.09 5.61 -30.20
N PHE A 462 -36.64 6.14 -29.09
CA PHE A 462 -37.34 5.46 -27.98
C PHE A 462 -36.66 4.26 -27.26
N LEU A 463 -36.46 4.24 -25.93
CA LEU A 463 -37.51 4.11 -24.91
C LEU A 463 -36.99 4.42 -23.49
N VAL A 464 -37.89 5.03 -22.71
CA VAL A 464 -37.83 5.33 -21.27
C VAL A 464 -38.30 4.09 -20.49
N GLY A 465 -37.67 3.82 -19.34
CA GLY A 465 -38.16 2.88 -18.34
C GLY A 465 -37.83 3.37 -16.93
N ALA A 466 -38.87 3.74 -16.18
CA ALA A 466 -38.81 4.25 -14.81
C ALA A 466 -39.48 3.26 -13.84
N ALA A 467 -38.92 3.12 -12.63
CA ALA A 467 -39.55 2.71 -11.37
C ALA A 467 -38.56 3.09 -10.24
N ALA A 468 -38.85 3.99 -9.28
CA ALA A 468 -39.71 3.86 -8.09
C ALA A 468 -39.37 2.60 -7.25
N SER A 469 -39.17 2.59 -5.92
CA SER A 469 -39.23 3.57 -4.81
C SER A 469 -38.86 2.86 -3.48
N SER A 470 -38.58 3.65 -2.42
CA SER A 470 -38.66 3.32 -0.96
C SER A 470 -37.52 2.50 -0.30
N SER A 471 -37.15 2.63 0.98
CA SER A 471 -37.25 3.63 2.07
C SER A 471 -36.66 2.98 3.34
N GLY A 472 -36.04 3.75 4.24
CA GLY A 472 -35.69 3.35 5.64
C GLY A 472 -34.24 3.73 5.97
N ALA A 473 -33.93 4.81 6.70
CA ALA A 473 -34.21 5.20 8.08
C ALA A 473 -33.20 4.63 9.10
N ASP A 474 -32.82 5.49 10.04
CA ASP A 474 -31.94 5.35 11.22
C ASP A 474 -30.43 5.53 10.92
N GLY A 475 -29.69 6.49 11.50
CA GLY A 475 -29.90 7.34 12.67
C GLY A 475 -28.68 7.18 13.58
N GLU A 476 -27.78 8.17 13.62
CA GLU A 476 -27.04 8.62 14.82
C GLU A 476 -25.98 9.68 14.48
N GLN A 477 -26.10 10.82 15.14
CA GLN A 477 -25.21 11.98 15.12
C GLN A 477 -24.19 11.86 16.27
N ARG A 478 -22.92 12.26 16.07
CA ARG A 478 -22.04 12.96 17.07
C ARG A 478 -20.61 13.21 16.53
N PRO A 479 -19.79 14.12 17.14
CA PRO A 479 -19.41 15.37 16.45
C PRO A 479 -17.90 15.59 16.21
N HIS A 480 -17.66 16.56 15.32
CA HIS A 480 -16.55 17.52 15.15
C HIS A 480 -15.18 17.29 15.81
N GLY A 481 -14.14 17.26 14.96
CA GLY A 481 -12.77 17.67 15.27
C GLY A 481 -12.27 18.60 14.18
N GLU A 482 -12.06 19.87 14.53
CA GLU A 482 -11.61 20.98 13.68
C GLU A 482 -10.16 20.76 13.22
N THR A 483 -9.87 20.97 11.92
CA THR A 483 -8.48 21.09 11.43
C THR A 483 -8.15 22.57 11.28
N VAL A 484 -7.22 23.02 12.10
CA VAL A 484 -6.67 24.38 12.14
C VAL A 484 -5.76 24.60 10.93
N MET A 485 -6.10 25.62 10.13
CA MET A 485 -5.30 26.15 9.03
C MET A 485 -4.07 26.88 9.58
N LEU A 486 -2.86 26.49 9.16
CA LEU A 486 -1.67 27.32 9.26
C LEU A 486 -1.23 27.74 7.87
N HIS A 487 -1.47 29.02 7.57
CA HIS A 487 -0.90 29.72 6.43
C HIS A 487 0.61 29.90 6.61
N THR A 488 1.40 29.43 5.64
CA THR A 488 2.77 29.93 5.44
C THR A 488 2.80 30.78 4.19
N GLN A 489 3.03 32.08 4.41
CA GLN A 489 3.30 33.08 3.40
C GLN A 489 4.64 32.77 2.71
N SER A 490 4.65 32.74 1.38
CA SER A 490 5.87 32.92 0.59
C SER A 490 5.66 34.05 -0.40
N ASN A 491 6.45 35.11 -0.22
CA ASN A 491 6.56 36.28 -1.08
C ASN A 491 6.61 35.92 -2.57
N SER A 492 5.74 36.53 -3.38
CA SER A 492 6.08 36.91 -4.75
C SER A 492 5.11 37.96 -5.33
N ASN A 493 5.73 38.97 -5.94
CA ASN A 493 5.30 39.80 -7.08
C ASN A 493 3.80 40.14 -7.27
N PRO A 494 3.40 41.43 -7.25
CA PRO A 494 2.03 41.85 -7.49
C PRO A 494 1.73 41.90 -9.00
N GLY A 495 0.95 40.95 -9.52
CA GLY A 495 0.51 41.03 -10.93
C GLY A 495 -0.25 39.86 -11.54
N ALA A 496 -0.32 38.70 -10.88
CA ALA A 496 -1.08 37.55 -11.39
C ALA A 496 -2.35 37.31 -10.54
N PRO A 497 -3.52 37.02 -11.15
CA PRO A 497 -4.71 36.69 -10.38
C PRO A 497 -4.48 35.37 -9.63
N HIS A 498 -4.57 35.44 -8.30
CA HIS A 498 -4.51 34.30 -7.39
C HIS A 498 -5.63 33.31 -7.70
N THR A 499 -5.33 32.30 -8.52
CA THR A 499 -6.10 31.06 -8.56
C THR A 499 -5.66 30.24 -7.35
N GLN A 500 -6.55 30.09 -6.38
CA GLN A 500 -6.36 29.10 -5.32
C GLN A 500 -6.17 27.74 -5.98
N GLN A 501 -5.01 27.12 -5.77
CA GLN A 501 -4.73 25.76 -6.18
C GLN A 501 -5.82 24.85 -5.58
N PRO A 502 -6.52 24.03 -6.38
CA PRO A 502 -7.35 22.97 -5.81
C PRO A 502 -6.42 21.96 -5.11
N ASP A 503 -6.83 21.41 -3.96
CA ASP A 503 -6.13 20.35 -3.22
C ASP A 503 -6.04 19.03 -4.02
N TYR A 504 -5.22 19.04 -5.08
CA TYR A 504 -4.87 17.88 -5.89
C TYR A 504 -3.80 17.00 -5.23
N LEU A 505 -3.39 17.29 -3.98
CA LEU A 505 -2.62 16.38 -3.15
C LEU A 505 -3.35 15.04 -2.91
N SER A 506 -4.65 14.97 -3.20
CA SER A 506 -5.43 13.72 -3.28
C SER A 506 -5.12 12.84 -4.51
N MET A 507 -4.29 13.30 -5.45
CA MET A 507 -3.91 12.55 -6.67
C MET A 507 -2.58 11.79 -6.54
N LEU A 508 -1.92 11.84 -5.38
CA LEU A 508 -0.92 10.85 -5.00
C LEU A 508 -1.59 9.46 -4.88
N PRO A 509 -0.88 8.35 -5.14
CA PRO A 509 -1.47 7.03 -4.98
C PRO A 509 -2.03 6.85 -3.56
N GLU A 510 -3.33 6.59 -3.44
CA GLU A 510 -4.04 6.12 -2.23
C GLU A 510 -3.52 4.77 -1.66
N ALA A 511 -2.25 4.42 -1.84
CA ALA A 511 -1.66 3.22 -1.30
C ALA A 511 -1.37 3.41 0.21
N ASN A 512 -2.42 3.44 1.05
CA ASN A 512 -2.44 2.88 2.42
C ASN A 512 -3.68 3.20 3.29
N ARG A 513 -4.82 3.67 2.76
CA ARG A 513 -6.05 3.84 3.59
C ARG A 513 -6.83 2.55 3.91
N GLN A 514 -6.19 1.38 3.90
CA GLN A 514 -6.75 0.18 4.54
C GLN A 514 -5.92 -0.19 5.76
N GLY A 515 -6.10 0.60 6.81
CA GLY A 515 -5.62 0.35 8.16
C GLY A 515 -6.19 1.44 9.05
N HIS A 516 -6.82 1.06 10.16
CA HIS A 516 -7.37 1.89 11.24
C HIS A 516 -8.88 2.19 11.21
N THR A 517 -9.62 1.37 11.94
CA THR A 517 -10.47 1.87 13.03
C THR A 517 -9.88 1.37 14.35
N CYS A 518 -8.94 2.09 14.97
CA CYS A 518 -8.56 1.81 16.37
C CYS A 518 -9.49 2.65 17.25
N GLY A 519 -10.54 2.03 17.78
CA GLY A 519 -11.37 2.63 18.82
C GLY A 519 -10.72 2.38 20.18
N HIS A 520 -10.22 3.44 20.82
CA HIS A 520 -10.00 3.46 22.26
C HIS A 520 -11.27 3.97 22.93
N THR A 521 -11.98 3.09 23.64
CA THR A 521 -12.97 3.49 24.66
C THR A 521 -12.29 3.45 26.02
N HIS A 522 -12.10 4.62 26.63
CA HIS A 522 -11.89 4.75 28.07
C HIS A 522 -13.21 4.51 28.80
N THR A 523 -13.23 3.52 29.68
CA THR A 523 -13.95 3.52 30.96
C THR A 523 -13.11 2.77 31.97
#